data_AF-A0A367GKF5-F1
#
_entry.id   AF-A0A367GKF5-F1
#
_cell.length_a   1.000
_cell.length_b   1.000
_cell.length_c   1.000
_cell.angle_alpha   90.00
_cell.angle_beta   90.00
_cell.angle_gamma   90.00
#
_symmetry.space_group_name_H-M   'P 1'
#
loop_
_entity.id
_entity.type
_entity.pdbx_description
1 polymer ?
#
loop_
_entity_poly.entity_id
_entity_poly.type
_entity_poly.pdbx_seq_one_letter_code
_entity_poly.pdbx_strand_id
1 'polypeptide(L)'
;MPKKRPKAEDWTDPTGLLLLQSWAQQGLSQEEICTNMERLRGVPIAPRTLRRWIAKYPATIGVAFNNGREASIAIVENALFQKASKGDLGAICFYLKNKCPDRWSEHPELRGMSGKVVFIDDIPATKPPDTADQQQSGGTADQPDHS
;
A
#
# COMPACT_ATOMS: atom_id res chain seq x y z
N MET A 1 -29.69 26.19 14.12
CA MET A 1 -30.34 24.96 13.60
C MET A 1 -29.56 23.74 14.09
N PRO A 2 -30.21 22.63 14.47
CA PRO A 2 -29.50 21.42 14.87
C PRO A 2 -28.70 20.88 13.66
N LYS A 3 -27.38 20.69 13.83
CA LYS A 3 -26.52 20.15 12.77
C LYS A 3 -26.95 18.70 12.50
N LYS A 4 -27.45 18.41 11.29
CA LYS A 4 -27.79 17.05 10.85
C LYS A 4 -26.53 16.18 10.96
N ARG A 5 -26.64 15.00 11.60
CA ARG A 5 -25.52 14.07 11.71
C ARG A 5 -25.33 13.31 10.39
N PRO A 6 -24.10 13.12 9.91
CA PRO A 6 -23.84 12.35 8.70
C PRO A 6 -24.15 10.86 8.94
N LYS A 7 -24.79 10.23 7.96
CA LYS A 7 -25.13 8.80 7.96
C LYS A 7 -24.47 8.10 6.78
N ALA A 8 -24.02 6.87 6.99
CA ALA A 8 -23.38 6.09 5.95
C ALA A 8 -24.39 5.67 4.87
N GLU A 9 -25.63 5.45 5.29
CA GLU A 9 -26.75 5.02 4.44
C GLU A 9 -27.06 6.05 3.33
N ASP A 10 -26.74 7.33 3.55
CA ASP A 10 -26.88 8.40 2.56
C ASP A 10 -25.85 8.31 1.40
N TRP A 11 -24.92 7.35 1.48
CA TRP A 11 -23.84 7.09 0.51
C TRP A 11 -23.81 5.64 0.01
N THR A 12 -24.80 4.82 0.40
CA THR A 12 -24.93 3.43 -0.08
C THR A 12 -25.79 3.31 -1.34
N ASP A 13 -26.37 4.40 -1.82
CA ASP A 13 -27.06 4.42 -3.10
C ASP A 13 -26.08 4.27 -4.28
N PRO A 14 -26.51 3.73 -5.44
CA PRO A 14 -25.62 3.51 -6.58
C PRO A 14 -24.87 4.77 -7.04
N THR A 15 -25.51 5.94 -6.99
CA THR A 15 -24.90 7.21 -7.38
C THR A 15 -23.84 7.63 -6.37
N GLY A 16 -24.13 7.52 -5.07
CA GLY A 16 -23.18 7.77 -3.99
C GLY A 16 -21.95 6.87 -4.08
N LEU A 17 -22.15 5.58 -4.31
CA LEU A 17 -21.06 4.61 -4.49
C LEU A 17 -20.20 4.93 -5.72
N LEU A 18 -20.84 5.29 -6.85
CA LEU A 18 -20.13 5.66 -8.07
C LEU A 18 -19.28 6.94 -7.87
N LEU A 19 -19.80 7.94 -7.15
CA LEU A 19 -19.03 9.14 -6.81
C LEU A 19 -17.81 8.82 -5.95
N LEU A 20 -17.98 7.99 -4.91
CA LEU A 20 -16.89 7.55 -4.04
C LEU A 20 -15.82 6.79 -4.82
N GLN A 21 -16.22 5.89 -5.72
CA GLN A 21 -15.31 5.16 -6.59
C GLN A 21 -14.56 6.10 -7.54
N SER A 22 -15.26 7.05 -8.17
CA SER A 22 -14.66 8.02 -9.09
C SER A 22 -13.62 8.90 -8.39
N TRP A 23 -13.90 9.38 -7.18
CA TRP A 23 -12.91 10.15 -6.41
C TRP A 23 -11.71 9.31 -5.98
N ALA A 24 -11.93 8.05 -5.58
CA ALA A 24 -10.84 7.14 -5.27
C ALA A 24 -9.97 6.85 -6.51
N GLN A 25 -10.58 6.74 -7.70
CA GLN A 25 -9.86 6.58 -8.97
C GLN A 25 -8.99 7.80 -9.32
N GLN A 26 -9.43 9.00 -8.96
CA GLN A 26 -8.65 10.24 -9.13
C GLN A 26 -7.47 10.34 -8.15
N GLY A 27 -7.33 9.40 -7.21
CA GLY A 27 -6.25 9.40 -6.21
C GLY A 27 -6.46 10.40 -5.08
N LEU A 28 -7.70 10.88 -4.88
CA LEU A 28 -7.99 11.84 -3.80
C LEU A 28 -7.78 11.21 -2.42
N SER A 29 -7.22 12.00 -1.51
CA SER A 29 -7.10 11.66 -0.10
C SER A 29 -8.49 11.58 0.55
N GLN A 30 -8.59 10.86 1.67
CA GLN A 30 -9.85 10.79 2.42
C GLN A 30 -10.32 12.15 2.94
N GLU A 31 -9.41 13.11 3.13
CA GLU A 31 -9.71 14.48 3.55
C GLU A 31 -10.37 15.28 2.42
N GLU A 32 -9.82 15.19 1.21
CA GLU A 32 -10.39 15.78 0.01
C GLU A 32 -11.75 15.15 -0.33
N ILE A 33 -11.86 13.83 -0.19
CA ILE A 33 -13.14 13.13 -0.38
C ILE A 33 -14.18 13.62 0.62
N CYS A 34 -13.83 13.77 1.90
CA CYS A 34 -14.76 14.33 2.90
C CYS A 34 -15.19 15.75 2.54
N THR A 35 -14.26 16.58 2.04
CA THR A 35 -14.57 17.94 1.55
C THR A 35 -15.57 17.90 0.38
N ASN A 36 -15.39 16.98 -0.57
CA ASN A 36 -16.32 16.80 -1.69
C ASN A 36 -17.69 16.31 -1.21
N MET A 37 -17.73 15.38 -0.25
CA MET A 37 -18.96 14.90 0.36
C MET A 37 -19.71 16.02 1.08
N GLU A 38 -19.00 16.87 1.82
CA GLU A 38 -19.56 18.05 2.48
C GLU A 38 -20.09 19.06 1.47
N ARG A 39 -19.33 19.37 0.41
CA ARG A 39 -19.79 20.27 -0.67
C ARG A 39 -21.09 19.78 -1.32
N LEU A 40 -21.26 18.47 -1.51
CA LEU A 40 -22.45 17.92 -2.16
C LEU A 40 -23.67 17.80 -1.25
N ARG A 41 -23.47 17.44 0.02
CA ARG A 41 -24.58 17.13 0.95
C ARG A 41 -24.78 18.19 2.03
N GLY A 42 -23.90 19.17 2.16
CA GLY A 42 -23.93 20.22 3.18
C GLY A 42 -23.72 19.71 4.60
N VAL A 43 -23.25 18.47 4.77
CA VAL A 43 -23.01 17.85 6.07
C VAL A 43 -21.52 17.55 6.20
N PRO A 44 -20.81 18.15 7.17
CA PRO A 44 -19.40 17.86 7.41
C PRO A 44 -19.19 16.43 7.83
N ILE A 45 -18.19 15.78 7.24
CA ILE A 45 -17.81 14.40 7.55
C ILE A 45 -16.33 14.42 7.98
N ALA A 46 -16.06 13.98 9.20
CA ALA A 46 -14.68 13.81 9.63
C ALA A 46 -14.04 12.61 8.91
N PRO A 47 -12.75 12.68 8.49
CA PRO A 47 -12.05 11.57 7.86
C PRO A 47 -12.08 10.27 8.68
N ARG A 48 -12.02 10.38 10.01
CA ARG A 48 -12.17 9.23 10.93
C ARG A 48 -13.53 8.53 10.79
N THR A 49 -14.59 9.29 10.54
CA THR A 49 -15.93 8.74 10.29
C THR A 49 -15.97 8.00 8.97
N LEU A 50 -15.38 8.56 7.91
CA LEU A 50 -15.27 7.90 6.62
C LEU A 50 -14.47 6.59 6.71
N ARG A 51 -13.32 6.57 7.42
CA ARG A 51 -12.54 5.35 7.68
C ARG A 51 -13.38 4.27 8.36
N ARG A 52 -14.17 4.65 9.37
CA ARG A 52 -15.07 3.73 10.05
C ARG A 52 -16.17 3.21 9.13
N TRP A 53 -16.69 4.04 8.22
CA TRP A 53 -17.70 3.59 7.24
C TRP A 53 -17.12 2.59 6.24
N ILE A 54 -15.92 2.85 5.73
CA ILE A 54 -15.19 1.91 4.85
C ILE A 54 -15.03 0.55 5.54
N ALA A 55 -14.62 0.54 6.82
CA ALA A 55 -14.47 -0.70 7.58
C ALA A 55 -15.80 -1.38 7.92
N LYS A 56 -16.86 -0.60 8.21
CA LYS A 56 -18.17 -1.13 8.61
C LYS A 56 -18.97 -1.68 7.42
N TYR A 57 -18.81 -1.11 6.23
CA TYR A 57 -19.54 -1.50 5.02
C TYR A 57 -18.57 -1.96 3.92
N PRO A 58 -17.85 -3.09 4.13
CA PRO A 58 -16.83 -3.55 3.19
C PRO A 58 -17.42 -3.88 1.83
N ALA A 59 -18.61 -4.49 1.76
CA ALA A 59 -19.24 -4.92 0.52
C ALA A 59 -19.79 -3.79 -0.37
N THR A 60 -19.95 -2.57 0.15
CA THR A 60 -20.49 -1.43 -0.60
C THR A 60 -19.46 -0.31 -0.70
N ILE A 61 -19.32 0.49 0.36
CA ILE A 61 -18.38 1.60 0.41
C ILE A 61 -16.95 1.08 0.28
N GLY A 62 -16.59 -0.01 0.98
CA GLY A 62 -15.25 -0.60 0.89
C GLY A 62 -14.87 -1.01 -0.53
N VAL A 63 -15.73 -1.77 -1.21
CA VAL A 63 -15.55 -2.19 -2.61
C VAL A 63 -15.42 -0.98 -3.54
N ALA A 64 -16.26 0.05 -3.40
CA ALA A 64 -16.17 1.25 -4.23
C ALA A 64 -14.78 1.93 -4.14
N PHE A 65 -14.24 2.07 -2.91
CA PHE A 65 -12.90 2.60 -2.71
C PHE A 65 -11.80 1.67 -3.23
N ASN A 66 -11.97 0.35 -3.09
CA ASN A 66 -10.99 -0.60 -3.57
C ASN A 66 -10.90 -0.59 -5.09
N ASN A 67 -12.04 -0.67 -5.77
CA ASN A 67 -12.11 -0.62 -7.23
C ASN A 67 -11.54 0.69 -7.79
N GLY A 68 -11.82 1.83 -7.14
CA GLY A 68 -11.24 3.11 -7.52
C GLY A 68 -9.71 3.11 -7.37
N ARG A 69 -9.19 2.59 -6.26
CA ARG A 69 -7.74 2.49 -6.04
C ARG A 69 -7.06 1.57 -7.05
N GLU A 70 -7.63 0.41 -7.34
CA GLU A 70 -7.11 -0.52 -8.34
C GLU A 70 -7.06 0.11 -9.73
N ALA A 71 -8.11 0.85 -10.12
CA ALA A 71 -8.12 1.58 -11.38
C ALA A 71 -7.02 2.66 -11.44
N SER A 72 -6.81 3.40 -10.34
CA SER A 72 -5.73 4.40 -10.23
C SER A 72 -4.35 3.75 -10.36
N ILE A 73 -4.12 2.63 -9.65
CA ILE A 73 -2.88 1.85 -9.71
C ILE A 73 -2.62 1.35 -11.13
N ALA A 74 -3.64 0.79 -11.81
CA ALA A 74 -3.48 0.26 -13.17
C ALA A 74 -3.02 1.34 -14.17
N ILE A 75 -3.50 2.59 -14.02
CA ILE A 75 -3.06 3.72 -14.85
C ILE A 75 -1.57 4.01 -14.64
N VAL A 76 -1.13 4.05 -13.37
CA VAL A 76 0.27 4.30 -13.02
C VAL A 76 1.16 3.14 -13.45
N GLU A 77 0.72 1.89 -13.27
CA GLU A 77 1.44 0.70 -13.70
C GLU A 77 1.66 0.70 -15.22
N ASN A 78 0.65 1.07 -16.01
CA ASN A 78 0.79 1.19 -17.46
C ASN A 78 1.78 2.31 -17.83
N ALA A 79 1.68 3.49 -17.18
CA ALA A 79 2.62 4.59 -17.43
C ALA A 79 4.07 4.21 -17.11
N LEU A 80 4.28 3.51 -15.98
CA LEU A 80 5.57 2.98 -15.57
C LEU A 80 6.11 1.96 -16.60
N PHE A 81 5.26 1.03 -17.05
CA PHE A 81 5.64 0.03 -18.05
C PHE A 81 6.04 0.68 -19.38
N GLN A 82 5.29 1.69 -19.85
CA GLN A 82 5.63 2.43 -21.07
C GLN A 82 6.97 3.16 -20.94
N LYS A 83 7.23 3.76 -19.77
CA LYS A 83 8.51 4.44 -19.49
C LYS A 83 9.68 3.44 -19.45
N ALA A 84 9.49 2.30 -18.80
CA ALA A 84 10.47 1.22 -18.77
C ALA A 84 10.77 0.68 -20.18
N SER A 85 9.72 0.46 -20.98
CA SER A 85 9.84 -0.05 -22.36
C SER A 85 10.59 0.90 -23.30
N LYS A 86 10.63 2.20 -22.97
CA LYS A 86 11.38 3.22 -23.72
C LYS A 86 12.85 3.35 -23.30
N GLY A 87 13.32 2.52 -22.36
CA GLY A 87 14.73 2.49 -21.94
C GLY A 87 15.06 3.36 -20.74
N ASP A 88 14.07 3.87 -20.00
CA ASP A 88 14.34 4.57 -18.74
C ASP A 88 14.85 3.59 -17.67
N LEU A 89 16.14 3.68 -17.34
CA LEU A 89 16.81 2.75 -16.43
C LEU A 89 16.15 2.68 -15.05
N GLY A 90 15.70 3.82 -14.52
CA GLY A 90 15.04 3.88 -13.22
C GLY A 90 13.72 3.11 -13.22
N ALA A 91 12.88 3.32 -14.25
CA ALA A 91 11.63 2.60 -14.43
C ALA A 91 11.85 1.10 -14.66
N ILE A 92 12.87 0.71 -15.44
CA ILE A 92 13.23 -0.71 -15.66
C ILE A 92 13.63 -1.37 -14.35
N CYS A 93 14.58 -0.78 -13.61
CA CYS A 93 15.03 -1.29 -12.32
C CYS A 93 13.87 -1.43 -11.33
N PHE A 94 13.05 -0.38 -11.20
CA PHE A 94 11.89 -0.40 -10.31
C PHE A 94 10.86 -1.47 -10.71
N TYR A 95 10.54 -1.58 -12.00
CA TYR A 95 9.56 -2.54 -12.51
C TYR A 95 10.02 -3.99 -12.30
N LEU A 96 11.27 -4.32 -12.65
CA LEU A 96 11.82 -5.68 -12.53
C LEU A 96 11.95 -6.13 -11.07
N LYS A 97 12.39 -5.23 -10.18
CA LYS A 97 12.47 -5.53 -8.73
C LYS A 97 11.11 -5.87 -8.12
N ASN A 98 10.03 -5.23 -8.58
CA ASN A 98 8.68 -5.45 -8.05
C ASN A 98 7.94 -6.61 -8.72
N LYS A 99 8.04 -6.79 -10.05
CA LYS A 99 7.30 -7.82 -10.79
C LYS A 99 8.04 -9.15 -10.94
N CYS A 100 9.38 -9.14 -10.88
CA CYS A 100 10.23 -10.33 -10.96
C CYS A 100 11.28 -10.37 -9.84
N PRO A 101 10.88 -10.28 -8.54
CA PRO A 101 11.80 -10.18 -7.42
C PRO A 101 12.75 -11.39 -7.31
N ASP A 102 12.34 -12.58 -7.76
CA ASP A 102 13.17 -13.78 -7.73
C ASP A 102 14.48 -13.63 -8.51
N ARG A 103 14.46 -12.84 -9.59
CA ARG A 103 15.62 -12.65 -10.48
C ARG A 103 16.36 -11.34 -10.23
N TRP A 104 15.69 -10.34 -9.67
CA TRP A 104 16.19 -8.96 -9.64
C TRP A 104 16.20 -8.29 -8.25
N SER A 105 15.75 -8.97 -7.18
CA SER A 105 15.87 -8.46 -5.81
C SER A 105 17.33 -8.46 -5.35
N GLU A 106 17.74 -7.40 -4.66
CA GLU A 106 19.07 -7.29 -4.03
C GLU A 106 19.19 -8.16 -2.78
N HIS A 107 18.05 -8.52 -2.16
CA HIS A 107 17.97 -9.29 -0.93
C HIS A 107 17.13 -10.56 -1.15
N PRO A 108 17.71 -11.64 -1.71
CA PRO A 108 17.05 -12.93 -1.86
C PRO A 108 16.48 -13.49 -0.55
N GLU A 109 17.10 -13.18 0.57
CA GLU A 109 16.74 -13.60 1.93
C GLU A 109 15.44 -12.97 2.44
N LEU A 110 15.05 -11.81 1.89
CA LEU A 110 13.80 -11.12 2.26
C LEU A 110 12.61 -11.56 1.38
N ARG A 111 12.80 -12.54 0.49
CA ARG A 111 11.73 -13.09 -0.37
C ARG A 111 10.60 -13.66 0.50
N GLY A 112 9.37 -13.30 0.18
CA GLY A 112 8.16 -13.81 0.86
C GLY A 112 7.87 -13.17 2.23
N MET A 113 8.75 -12.31 2.76
CA MET A 113 8.40 -11.46 3.89
C MET A 113 7.41 -10.40 3.40
N SER A 114 6.19 -10.40 3.94
CA SER A 114 5.22 -9.35 3.61
C SER A 114 5.88 -8.01 3.89
N GLY A 115 6.03 -7.16 2.87
CA GLY A 115 6.63 -5.82 2.96
C GLY A 115 5.79 -4.83 3.78
N LYS A 116 5.30 -5.26 4.94
CA LYS A 116 4.76 -4.39 5.96
C LYS A 116 5.96 -3.63 6.48
N VAL A 117 6.11 -2.37 6.07
CA VAL A 117 7.08 -1.45 6.65
C VAL A 117 6.75 -1.36 8.14
N VAL A 118 7.57 -2.01 8.97
CA VAL A 118 7.53 -1.87 10.42
C VAL A 118 8.46 -0.70 10.74
N PHE A 119 7.95 0.33 11.42
CA PHE A 119 8.81 1.41 11.91
C PHE A 119 9.82 0.80 12.89
N ILE A 120 11.07 1.27 12.86
CA ILE A 120 12.19 0.72 13.66
C ILE A 120 11.83 0.64 15.16
N ASP A 121 10.96 1.54 15.63
CA ASP A 121 10.50 1.60 17.02
C ASP A 121 9.60 0.43 17.45
N ASP A 122 8.99 -0.30 16.51
CA ASP A 122 8.10 -1.44 16.78
C ASP A 122 8.80 -2.81 16.67
N ILE A 123 10.13 -2.84 16.43
CA ILE A 123 10.91 -4.08 16.48
C ILE A 123 11.20 -4.37 17.96
N PRO A 124 10.65 -5.45 18.56
CA PRO A 124 11.01 -5.82 19.91
C PRO A 124 12.51 -6.09 19.96
N ALA A 125 13.23 -5.40 20.85
CA ALA A 125 14.66 -5.58 21.01
C ALA A 125 14.97 -7.08 21.17
N THR A 126 15.68 -7.65 20.19
CA THR A 126 16.13 -9.03 20.29
C THR A 126 17.08 -9.09 21.47
N LYS A 127 16.73 -9.92 22.48
CA LYS A 127 17.71 -10.23 23.52
C LYS A 127 18.95 -10.81 22.83
N PRO A 128 20.16 -10.35 23.17
CA PRO A 128 21.36 -10.92 22.59
C PRO A 128 21.37 -12.43 22.79
N PRO A 129 21.84 -13.21 21.80
CA PRO A 129 21.88 -14.66 21.92
C PRO A 129 22.72 -15.03 23.16
N ASP A 130 22.16 -15.89 24.01
CA ASP A 130 22.88 -16.44 25.17
C ASP A 130 24.18 -17.07 24.67
N THR A 131 25.29 -16.68 25.30
CA THR A 131 26.66 -16.99 24.90
C THR A 131 27.04 -18.45 25.23
N ALA A 132 26.17 -19.41 24.94
CA ALA A 132 26.35 -20.80 25.36
C ALA A 132 26.56 -21.81 24.22
N ASP A 133 26.31 -21.48 22.94
CA ASP A 133 26.48 -22.42 21.83
C ASP A 133 27.38 -21.88 20.71
N GLN A 134 28.56 -21.37 21.07
CA GLN A 134 29.70 -21.37 20.14
C GLN A 134 30.61 -22.55 20.47
N GLN A 135 30.24 -23.73 19.97
CA GLN A 135 31.17 -24.85 19.87
C GLN A 135 31.10 -25.52 18.50
N GLN A 136 32.06 -25.12 17.66
CA GLN A 136 32.73 -25.88 16.61
C GLN A 136 31.90 -26.55 15.51
N SER A 137 32.03 -25.99 14.30
CA SER A 137 32.43 -26.79 13.14
C SER A 137 33.29 -25.95 12.21
N GLY A 138 34.61 -26.10 12.34
CA GLY A 138 35.57 -25.56 11.40
C GLY A 138 35.49 -26.31 10.07
N GLY A 139 35.47 -25.55 8.98
CA GLY A 139 35.66 -26.04 7.62
C GLY A 139 36.64 -25.11 6.91
N THR A 140 37.90 -25.52 6.87
CA THR A 140 38.98 -24.92 6.08
C THR A 140 38.63 -24.93 4.60
N ALA A 141 38.74 -23.79 3.92
CA ALA A 141 38.82 -23.72 2.47
C ALA A 141 39.97 -22.78 2.07
N ASP A 142 41.01 -23.42 1.56
CA ASP A 142 42.23 -22.87 0.98
C ASP A 142 41.90 -22.02 -0.26
N GLN A 143 42.52 -20.84 -0.40
CA GLN A 143 42.29 -19.91 -1.50
C GLN A 143 43.54 -19.90 -2.39
N PRO A 144 43.47 -20.31 -3.68
CA PRO A 144 44.63 -20.26 -4.55
C PRO A 144 44.93 -18.82 -5.00
N ASP A 145 46.20 -18.45 -4.86
CA ASP A 145 46.79 -17.21 -5.34
C ASP A 145 46.71 -17.14 -6.88
N HIS A 146 46.18 -16.03 -7.39
CA HIS A 146 46.30 -15.67 -8.80
C HIS A 146 47.34 -14.56 -8.93
N SER A 147 48.54 -14.95 -9.38
CA SER A 147 49.51 -14.04 -10.02
C SER A 147 49.12 -13.79 -11.47
#